data_AF-A0A9E0YNL3-F1
#
_entry.id   AF-A0A9E0YNL3-F1
#
_cell.length_a   1.000
_cell.length_b   1.000
_cell.length_c   1.000
_cell.angle_alpha   90.00
_cell.angle_beta   90.00
_cell.angle_gamma   90.00
#
_symmetry.space_group_name_H-M   'P 1'
#
loop_
_entity.id
_entity.type
_entity.pdbx_description
1 polymer ?
#
loop_
_entity_poly.entity_id
_entity_poly.type
_entity_poly.pdbx_seq_one_letter_code
_entity_poly.pdbx_strand_id
1 'polypeptide(L)'
;MLGLSTATVNAGELMTETRTISEIRTVRLEGQGQIIVNQGDEESLTIEAEENVISSIKTTVLGDTLTLKFKKRWFQSWLPRKEIKYYLTLSKPREFVIFG
;
A
#
# COMPACT_ATOMS: atom_id res chain seq x y z
N MET A 1 36.36 16.54 4.28
CA MET A 1 35.30 17.27 3.55
C MET A 1 33.97 16.63 3.93
N LEU A 2 33.16 17.33 4.73
CA LEU A 2 31.87 16.86 5.24
C LEU A 2 30.85 16.90 4.09
N GLY A 3 30.22 15.76 3.80
CA GLY A 3 29.03 15.69 2.94
C GLY A 3 27.80 15.47 3.81
N LEU A 4 27.27 16.53 4.41
CA LEU A 4 25.93 16.53 4.96
C LEU A 4 24.95 16.44 3.78
N SER A 5 24.48 15.23 3.46
CA SER A 5 23.32 15.07 2.60
C SER A 5 22.09 15.38 3.45
N THR A 6 21.70 16.65 3.49
CA THR A 6 20.35 17.01 3.94
C THR A 6 19.37 16.48 2.91
N ALA A 7 18.80 15.31 3.17
CA ALA A 7 17.60 14.86 2.49
C ALA A 7 16.49 15.84 2.84
N THR A 8 16.27 16.83 1.97
CA THR A 8 15.06 17.64 2.00
C THR A 8 13.92 16.70 1.67
N VAL A 9 13.19 16.23 2.69
CA VAL A 9 12.00 15.40 2.52
C VAL A 9 10.97 16.25 1.79
N ASN A 10 10.91 16.13 0.46
CA ASN A 10 9.88 16.74 -0.34
C ASN A 10 8.61 15.90 -0.14
N ALA A 11 7.83 16.24 0.89
CA ALA A 11 6.49 15.72 1.06
C ALA A 11 5.74 15.97 -0.25
N GLY A 12 5.51 14.93 -1.06
CA GLY A 12 4.97 15.04 -2.41
C GLY A 12 5.63 14.16 -3.47
N GLU A 13 6.82 13.61 -3.22
CA GLU A 13 7.47 12.68 -4.14
C GLU A 13 6.76 11.32 -4.14
N LEU A 14 6.46 10.80 -5.34
CA LEU A 14 5.90 9.45 -5.49
C LEU A 14 7.01 8.44 -5.24
N MET A 15 6.73 7.49 -4.37
CA MET A 15 7.61 6.41 -3.98
C MET A 15 6.90 5.08 -4.20
N THR A 16 7.68 4.00 -4.27
CA THR A 16 7.17 2.63 -4.32
C THR A 16 7.70 1.82 -3.15
N GLU A 17 6.82 1.13 -2.43
CA GLU A 17 7.20 0.19 -1.36
C GLU A 17 6.58 -1.17 -1.62
N THR A 18 7.41 -2.22 -1.69
CA THR A 18 6.95 -3.60 -1.80
C THR A 18 6.91 -4.25 -0.42
N ARG A 19 5.79 -4.90 -0.12
CA ARG A 19 5.54 -5.65 1.11
C ARG A 19 5.32 -7.11 0.77
N THR A 20 6.03 -7.99 1.47
CA THR A 20 5.80 -9.44 1.41
C THR A 20 4.43 -9.75 2.02
N ILE A 21 3.65 -10.54 1.30
CA ILE A 21 2.33 -11.04 1.70
C ILE A 21 2.23 -12.50 1.27
N SER A 22 1.28 -13.23 1.82
CA SER A 22 1.08 -14.63 1.46
C SER A 22 -0.34 -15.07 1.77
N GLU A 23 -0.84 -16.01 0.96
CA GLU A 23 -2.11 -16.72 1.13
C GLU A 23 -3.34 -15.81 1.07
N ILE A 24 -3.29 -14.75 0.26
CA ILE A 24 -4.36 -13.75 0.20
C ILE A 24 -5.54 -14.22 -0.67
N ARG A 25 -6.75 -14.19 -0.08
CA ARG A 25 -8.03 -14.48 -0.77
C ARG A 25 -9.04 -13.35 -0.68
N THR A 26 -8.92 -12.52 0.37
CA THR A 26 -9.82 -11.40 0.60
C THR A 26 -9.02 -10.12 0.75
N VAL A 27 -9.45 -9.05 0.08
CA VAL A 27 -8.93 -7.70 0.32
C VAL A 27 -10.02 -6.79 0.86
N ARG A 28 -9.66 -6.10 1.94
CA ARG A 28 -10.47 -5.07 2.57
C ARG A 28 -9.72 -3.75 2.50
N LEU A 29 -10.22 -2.83 1.69
CA LEU A 29 -9.73 -1.46 1.60
C LEU A 29 -10.56 -0.58 2.54
N GLU A 30 -9.99 -0.20 3.68
CA GLU A 30 -10.57 0.81 4.59
C GLU A 30 -9.83 2.14 4.37
N GLY A 31 -10.08 2.78 3.23
CA GLY A 31 -9.37 3.99 2.84
C GLY A 31 -9.66 4.41 1.40
N GLN A 32 -8.70 5.11 0.79
CA GLN A 32 -8.78 5.56 -0.60
C GLN A 32 -7.61 4.97 -1.40
N GLY A 33 -7.86 4.70 -2.68
CA GLY A 33 -6.85 4.25 -3.62
C GLY A 33 -7.40 3.25 -4.63
N GLN A 34 -6.62 3.00 -5.67
CA GLN A 34 -6.93 2.03 -6.71
C GLN A 34 -6.20 0.71 -6.40
N ILE A 35 -6.94 -0.40 -6.39
CA ILE A 35 -6.34 -1.74 -6.33
C ILE A 35 -6.25 -2.28 -7.76
N ILE A 36 -5.04 -2.66 -8.16
CA ILE A 36 -4.71 -3.28 -9.44
C ILE A 36 -4.26 -4.69 -9.14
N VAL A 37 -5.06 -5.68 -9.53
CA VAL A 37 -4.76 -7.09 -9.26
C VAL A 37 -4.08 -7.71 -10.49
N ASN A 38 -2.89 -8.27 -10.28
CA ASN A 38 -2.13 -9.02 -11.27
C ASN A 38 -2.10 -10.50 -10.86
N GLN A 39 -1.99 -11.38 -11.85
CA GLN A 39 -1.71 -12.79 -11.61
C GLN A 39 -0.23 -13.05 -11.92
N GLY A 40 0.47 -13.77 -11.05
CA GLY A 40 1.89 -14.10 -11.24
C GLY A 40 2.39 -15.06 -10.16
N ASP A 41 3.53 -15.70 -10.36
CA ASP A 41 3.94 -16.85 -9.52
C ASP A 41 4.25 -16.50 -8.05
N GLU A 42 4.55 -15.25 -7.74
CA GLU A 42 4.91 -14.76 -6.41
C GLU A 42 3.92 -13.72 -5.89
N GLU A 43 3.41 -13.93 -4.68
CA GLU A 43 2.48 -12.99 -4.06
C GLU A 43 3.20 -11.76 -3.51
N SER A 44 2.69 -10.60 -3.87
CA SER A 44 3.31 -9.33 -3.48
C SER A 44 2.30 -8.20 -3.45
N LEU A 45 2.53 -7.24 -2.56
CA LEU A 45 1.84 -5.97 -2.55
C LEU A 45 2.86 -4.86 -2.79
N THR A 46 2.74 -4.15 -3.91
CA THR A 46 3.51 -2.92 -4.17
C THR A 46 2.59 -1.72 -4.04
N ILE A 47 3.01 -0.74 -3.24
CA ILE A 47 2.26 0.49 -2.97
C ILE A 47 2.99 1.64 -3.65
N GLU A 48 2.29 2.37 -4.51
CA GLU A 48 2.76 3.62 -5.12
C GLU A 48 1.94 4.79 -4.55
N ALA A 49 2.60 5.69 -3.83
CA ALA A 49 1.98 6.89 -3.25
C ALA A 49 3.05 7.92 -2.85
N GLU A 50 2.64 9.07 -2.32
CA GLU A 50 3.57 10.00 -1.68
C GLU A 50 4.27 9.32 -0.48
N GLU A 51 5.56 9.57 -0.27
CA GLU A 51 6.36 8.96 0.82
C GLU A 51 5.67 9.01 2.20
N ASN A 52 5.16 10.20 2.55
CA ASN A 52 4.46 10.43 3.81
C ASN A 52 3.16 9.59 3.89
N VAL A 53 2.47 9.41 2.76
CA VAL A 53 1.27 8.58 2.65
C VAL A 53 1.61 7.10 2.81
N ILE A 54 2.67 6.59 2.18
CA ILE A 54 3.11 5.18 2.33
C ILE A 54 3.34 4.83 3.80
N SER A 55 4.05 5.70 4.52
CA SER A 55 4.35 5.52 5.95
C SER A 55 3.09 5.45 6.84
N SER A 56 1.98 6.01 6.35
CA SER A 56 0.70 6.07 7.05
C SER A 56 -0.21 4.87 6.78
N ILE A 57 0.04 4.13 5.69
CA ILE A 57 -0.73 2.96 5.30
C ILE A 57 -0.33 1.78 6.19
N LYS A 58 -1.29 1.28 6.95
CA LYS A 58 -1.20 0.03 7.69
C LYS A 58 -1.68 -1.11 6.79
N THR A 59 -0.80 -2.07 6.55
CA THR A 59 -1.07 -3.36 5.93
C THR A 59 -1.15 -4.40 7.04
N THR A 60 -2.19 -5.23 7.05
CA THR A 60 -2.31 -6.33 8.01
C THR A 60 -2.90 -7.54 7.31
N VAL A 61 -2.26 -8.69 7.48
CA VAL A 61 -2.75 -10.00 7.03
C VAL A 61 -3.20 -10.76 8.27
N LEU A 62 -4.47 -11.18 8.29
CA LEU A 62 -5.03 -12.06 9.31
C LEU A 62 -5.75 -13.21 8.61
N GLY A 63 -5.25 -14.43 8.77
CA GLY A 63 -5.67 -15.55 7.93
C GLY A 63 -5.38 -15.24 6.46
N ASP A 64 -6.40 -15.28 5.62
CA ASP A 64 -6.33 -15.00 4.18
C ASP A 64 -6.78 -13.58 3.80
N THR A 65 -7.03 -12.72 4.81
CA THR A 65 -7.60 -11.39 4.63
C THR A 65 -6.52 -10.32 4.77
N LEU A 66 -6.24 -9.65 3.66
CA LEU A 66 -5.40 -8.45 3.60
C LEU A 66 -6.27 -7.21 3.85
N THR A 67 -5.98 -6.50 4.94
CA THR A 67 -6.60 -5.19 5.23
C THR A 67 -5.61 -4.06 4.95
N LEU A 68 -6.03 -3.10 4.13
CA LEU A 68 -5.31 -1.87 3.80
C LEU A 68 -6.05 -0.68 4.39
N LYS A 69 -5.40 0.09 5.28
CA LYS A 69 -6.03 1.25 5.89
C LYS A 69 -5.07 2.32 6.36
N PHE A 70 -5.55 3.54 6.56
CA PHE A 70 -4.73 4.56 7.20
C PHE A 70 -4.66 4.39 8.71
N LYS A 71 -3.51 4.76 9.29
CA LYS A 71 -3.41 5.01 10.73
C LYS A 71 -4.37 6.15 11.10
N LYS A 72 -5.23 5.95 12.10
CA LYS A 72 -6.29 6.90 12.51
C LYS A 72 -5.82 8.35 12.67
N ARG A 73 -4.62 8.54 13.24
CA ARG A 73 -4.01 9.86 13.46
C ARG A 73 -3.60 10.57 12.17
N TRP A 74 -3.38 9.83 11.08
CA TRP A 74 -2.97 10.40 9.79
C TRP A 74 -4.16 10.90 8.97
N PHE A 75 -5.20 10.07 8.88
CA PHE A 75 -6.40 10.36 8.08
C PHE A 75 -7.11 11.66 8.50
N GLN A 76 -7.01 12.04 9.77
CA GLN A 76 -7.63 13.26 10.29
C GLN A 76 -6.87 14.55 9.92
N SER A 77 -5.60 14.43 9.52
CA SER A 77 -4.70 15.58 9.44
C SER A 77 -4.16 15.85 8.04
N TRP A 78 -4.08 14.84 7.17
CA TRP A 78 -3.55 15.01 5.81
C TRP A 78 -4.30 14.18 4.78
N LEU A 79 -4.80 14.85 3.76
CA LEU A 79 -5.33 14.23 2.55
C LEU A 79 -4.19 14.00 1.54
N PRO A 80 -4.13 12.84 0.88
CA PRO A 80 -3.22 12.61 -0.24
C PRO A 80 -3.48 13.61 -1.38
N ARG A 81 -2.41 14.13 -1.98
CA ARG A 81 -2.49 15.02 -3.15
C ARG A 81 -2.41 14.24 -4.46
N LYS A 82 -1.79 13.07 -4.43
CA LYS A 82 -1.71 12.14 -5.56
C LYS A 82 -2.51 10.87 -5.27
N GLU A 83 -2.93 10.22 -6.35
CA GLU A 83 -3.59 8.92 -6.27
C GLU A 83 -2.69 7.88 -5.60
N ILE A 84 -3.30 6.98 -4.84
CA ILE A 84 -2.63 5.84 -4.22
C ILE A 84 -2.95 4.61 -5.04
N LYS A 85 -1.92 3.88 -5.47
CA LYS A 85 -2.09 2.63 -6.21
C LYS A 85 -1.53 1.46 -5.43
N TYR A 86 -2.31 0.39 -5.37
CA TYR A 86 -1.96 -0.88 -4.76
C TYR A 86 -1.88 -1.93 -5.86
N TYR A 87 -0.67 -2.31 -6.26
CA TYR A 87 -0.44 -3.41 -7.18
C TYR A 87 -0.35 -4.71 -6.37
N LEU A 88 -1.38 -5.54 -6.48
CA LEU A 88 -1.50 -6.81 -5.76
C LEU A 88 -1.27 -7.96 -6.74
N THR A 89 -0.19 -8.71 -6.57
CA THR A 89 0.06 -9.93 -7.35
C THR A 89 -0.39 -11.16 -6.57
N LEU A 90 -1.22 -12.01 -7.19
CA LEU A 90 -1.73 -13.25 -6.59
C LEU A 90 -1.32 -14.47 -7.41
N SER A 91 -0.97 -15.56 -6.73
CA SER A 91 -0.44 -16.75 -7.37
C SER A 91 -1.48 -17.54 -8.15
N LYS A 92 -2.62 -17.89 -7.54
CA LYS A 92 -3.68 -18.71 -8.15
C LYS A 92 -5.04 -18.49 -7.50
N PRO A 93 -5.67 -17.30 -7.59
CA PRO A 93 -6.96 -17.08 -6.96
C PRO A 93 -8.04 -17.88 -7.70
N ARG A 94 -8.77 -18.75 -6.98
CA ARG A 94 -10.00 -19.41 -7.50
C ARG A 94 -11.21 -18.47 -7.42
N GLU A 95 -11.22 -17.65 -6.39
CA GLU A 95 -12.21 -16.63 -6.08
C GLU A 95 -11.48 -15.54 -5.30
N PHE A 96 -11.87 -14.29 -5.51
CA PHE A 96 -11.25 -13.15 -4.85
C PHE A 96 -12.31 -12.09 -4.57
N VAL A 97 -12.35 -11.61 -3.33
CA VAL A 97 -13.38 -10.67 -2.87
C VAL A 97 -12.72 -9.35 -2.45
N ILE A 98 -13.26 -8.24 -2.96
CA ILE A 98 -12.84 -6.89 -2.60
C ILE A 98 -14.00 -6.17 -1.90
N PHE A 99 -13.74 -5.67 -0.69
CA PHE A 99 -14.60 -4.73 0.01
C PHE A 99 -13.94 -3.35 0.05
N GLY A 100 -14.70 -2.29 -0.26
CA GLY A 100 -14.25 -0.89 -0.26
C GLY A 100 -15.31 0.05 0.28
#